data_AF-A0AB34G7E0-F1
#
_entry.id   AF-A0AB34G7E0-F1
#
_cell.length_a   1.000
_cell.length_b   1.000
_cell.length_c   1.000
_cell.angle_alpha   90.00
_cell.angle_beta   90.00
_cell.angle_gamma   90.00
#
_symmetry.space_group_name_H-M   'P 1'
#
loop_
_entity.id
_entity.type
_entity.pdbx_description
1 polymer ?
#
loop_
_entity_poly.entity_id
_entity_poly.type
_entity_poly.pdbx_seq_one_letter_code
_entity_poly.pdbx_strand_id
1 'polypeptide(L)'
;MFFPPKDTCLTAKNKTSCTASSSSLFYYLYVFILGQLLLGTGGTPLYTLGTAFIDDSVPTYKSSLYIGIGYSMSILGPAVGYVLGGQLLAMYIDVDLGQRQGNIYFSFI
;
A
#
# COMPACT_ATOMS: atom_id res chain seq x y z
N MET A 1 -14.31 -7.37 20.36
CA MET A 1 -13.93 -6.02 20.80
C MET A 1 -13.80 -5.16 19.54
N PHE A 2 -14.92 -4.61 19.10
CA PHE A 2 -15.02 -3.79 17.89
C PHE A 2 -14.75 -2.35 18.32
N PHE A 3 -13.67 -1.75 17.82
CA PHE A 3 -13.35 -0.36 18.12
C PHE A 3 -14.37 0.52 17.37
N PRO A 4 -15.13 1.41 18.04
CA PRO A 4 -15.98 2.35 17.34
C PRO A 4 -15.11 3.29 16.47
N PRO A 5 -15.55 3.60 15.23
CA PRO A 5 -14.87 4.57 14.39
C PRO A 5 -14.84 5.93 15.11
N LYS A 6 -13.70 6.62 15.03
CA LYS A 6 -13.52 7.97 15.58
C LYS A 6 -14.25 9.02 14.73
N ASP A 7 -15.57 8.89 14.65
CA ASP A 7 -16.46 9.97 14.22
C ASP A 7 -16.69 10.87 15.43
N THR A 8 -15.66 11.63 15.78
CA THR A 8 -15.73 12.64 16.84
C THR A 8 -16.50 13.85 16.30
N CYS A 9 -17.81 13.71 16.10
CA CYS A 9 -18.73 14.84 16.06
C CYS A 9 -19.35 14.98 17.45
N LEU A 10 -18.51 15.27 18.44
CA LEU A 10 -18.95 15.76 19.74
C LEU A 10 -18.65 17.26 19.78
N THR A 11 -19.57 18.05 19.25
CA THR A 11 -19.84 19.40 19.75
C THR A 11 -21.32 19.62 19.62
N ALA A 12 -22.03 19.31 20.70
CA ALA A 12 -23.36 19.84 20.92
C ALA A 12 -23.29 21.37 20.87
N LYS A 13 -24.19 21.98 20.08
CA LYS A 13 -24.54 23.41 20.03
C LYS A 13 -23.56 24.38 19.33
N ASN A 14 -23.51 24.36 18.00
CA ASN A 14 -23.96 25.50 17.19
C ASN A 14 -24.12 25.08 15.72
N LYS A 15 -25.20 25.54 15.09
CA LYS A 15 -25.64 25.11 13.77
C LYS A 15 -24.87 25.88 12.70
N THR A 16 -23.76 25.33 12.18
CA THR A 16 -23.32 25.51 10.78
C THR A 16 -22.07 24.69 10.44
N SER A 17 -22.25 23.75 9.51
CA SER A 17 -21.22 23.22 8.61
C SER A 17 -20.15 22.29 9.20
N CYS A 18 -20.58 21.08 9.59
CA CYS A 18 -19.75 19.91 9.29
C CYS A 18 -19.75 19.72 7.77
N THR A 19 -18.90 20.44 7.04
CA THR A 19 -18.54 20.02 5.68
C THR A 19 -17.66 18.80 5.86
N ALA A 20 -18.29 17.63 5.98
CA ALA A 20 -17.66 16.43 5.47
C ALA A 20 -17.30 16.78 4.03
N SER A 21 -16.01 16.98 3.75
CA SER A 21 -15.50 17.12 2.38
C SER A 21 -15.61 15.75 1.70
N SER A 22 -16.83 15.25 1.58
CA SER A 22 -17.14 13.89 1.15
C SER A 22 -16.67 13.68 -0.28
N SER A 23 -16.62 14.74 -1.09
CA SER A 23 -16.21 14.69 -2.50
C SER A 23 -14.77 14.19 -2.70
N SER A 24 -13.82 14.63 -1.86
CA SER A 24 -12.41 14.20 -1.97
C SER A 24 -12.18 12.77 -1.45
N LEU A 25 -12.88 12.38 -0.38
CA LEU A 25 -12.78 11.05 0.21
C LEU A 25 -13.28 9.96 -0.76
N PHE A 26 -14.41 10.20 -1.43
CA PHE A 26 -14.97 9.23 -2.38
C PHE A 26 -14.03 8.94 -3.55
N TYR A 27 -13.27 9.94 -4.02
CA TYR A 27 -12.27 9.73 -5.07
C TYR A 27 -11.15 8.78 -4.63
N TYR A 28 -10.61 8.97 -3.42
CA TYR A 28 -9.61 8.07 -2.85
C TYR A 28 -10.15 6.64 -2.65
N LEU A 29 -11.37 6.51 -2.14
CA LEU A 29 -12.00 5.20 -1.97
C LEU A 29 -12.23 4.50 -3.31
N TYR A 30 -12.61 5.24 -4.36
CA TYR A 30 -12.82 4.68 -5.68
C TYR A 30 -11.51 4.13 -6.28
N VAL A 31 -10.42 4.90 -6.22
CA VAL A 31 -9.09 4.46 -6.68
C VAL A 31 -8.62 3.25 -5.86
N PHE A 32 -8.87 3.23 -4.56
CA PHE A 32 -8.54 2.10 -3.69
C PHE A 32 -9.30 0.82 -4.08
N ILE A 33 -10.62 0.92 -4.31
CA ILE A 33 -11.46 -0.20 -4.70
C ILE A 33 -11.02 -0.74 -6.08
N LEU A 34 -10.75 0.15 -7.04
CA LEU A 34 -10.23 -0.25 -8.35
C LEU A 34 -8.85 -0.92 -8.24
N GLY A 35 -7.97 -0.41 -7.40
CA GLY A 35 -6.67 -1.02 -7.13
C GLY A 35 -6.80 -2.44 -6.59
N GLN A 36 -7.64 -2.64 -5.57
CA GLN A 36 -7.91 -3.95 -4.97
C GLN A 36 -8.56 -4.92 -5.97
N LEU A 37 -9.44 -4.41 -6.84
CA LEU A 37 -10.02 -5.19 -7.92
C LEU A 37 -8.95 -5.64 -8.92
N LEU A 38 -8.08 -4.74 -9.38
CA LEU A 38 -6.97 -5.06 -10.29
C LEU A 38 -6.00 -6.06 -9.67
N LEU A 39 -5.64 -5.87 -8.39
CA LEU A 39 -4.82 -6.80 -7.62
C LEU A 39 -5.44 -8.19 -7.58
N GLY A 40 -6.75 -8.28 -7.33
CA GLY A 40 -7.50 -9.54 -7.40
C GLY A 40 -7.48 -10.13 -8.82
N THR A 41 -7.91 -9.37 -9.83
CA THR A 41 -8.02 -9.88 -11.22
C THR A 41 -6.68 -10.21 -11.86
N GLY A 42 -5.57 -9.64 -11.38
CA GLY A 42 -4.21 -10.01 -11.82
C GLY A 42 -3.69 -11.24 -11.08
N GLY A 43 -3.93 -11.31 -9.77
CA GLY A 43 -3.48 -12.43 -8.93
C GLY A 43 -4.17 -13.75 -9.27
N THR A 44 -5.48 -13.75 -9.52
CA THR A 44 -6.27 -14.97 -9.76
C THR A 44 -5.87 -15.72 -11.04
N PRO A 45 -5.78 -15.10 -12.23
CA PRO A 45 -5.30 -15.78 -13.43
C PRO A 45 -3.80 -16.02 -13.38
N LEU A 46 -2.99 -15.19 -12.72
CA LEU A 46 -1.55 -15.48 -12.59
C LEU A 46 -1.31 -16.72 -11.71
N TYR A 47 -2.10 -16.88 -10.64
CA TYR A 47 -2.09 -18.08 -9.80
C TYR A 47 -2.68 -19.30 -10.55
N THR A 48 -3.87 -19.16 -11.16
CA THR A 48 -4.56 -20.25 -11.89
C THR A 48 -3.85 -20.63 -13.20
N LEU A 49 -3.63 -19.68 -14.11
CA LEU A 49 -2.93 -19.92 -15.37
C LEU A 49 -1.47 -20.28 -15.11
N GLY A 50 -0.82 -19.70 -14.09
CA GLY A 50 0.55 -20.07 -13.72
C GLY A 50 0.66 -21.55 -13.35
N THR A 51 -0.23 -22.05 -12.48
CA THR A 51 -0.24 -23.48 -12.13
C THR A 51 -0.61 -24.37 -13.31
N ALA A 52 -1.55 -23.95 -14.16
CA ALA A 52 -1.97 -24.72 -15.33
C ALA A 52 -0.90 -24.74 -16.44
N PHE A 53 -0.15 -23.65 -16.65
CA PHE A 53 0.95 -23.58 -17.62
C PHE A 53 2.11 -24.51 -17.24
N ILE A 54 2.33 -24.70 -15.94
CA ILE A 54 3.35 -25.61 -15.41
C ILE A 54 2.90 -27.08 -15.52
N ASP A 55 1.60 -27.34 -15.38
CA ASP A 55 1.03 -28.69 -15.49
C ASP A 55 1.07 -29.24 -16.93
N ASP A 56 0.89 -28.37 -17.93
CA ASP A 56 0.68 -28.79 -19.33
C ASP A 56 1.97 -28.97 -20.17
N SER A 57 3.15 -28.51 -19.70
CA SER A 57 4.36 -28.46 -20.57
C SER A 57 5.65 -29.14 -20.06
N VAL A 58 5.71 -29.76 -18.86
CA VAL A 58 6.92 -30.49 -18.39
C VAL A 58 6.55 -31.69 -17.48
N PRO A 59 7.21 -32.87 -17.59
CA PRO A 59 6.98 -34.01 -16.70
C PRO A 59 7.20 -33.65 -15.22
N THR A 60 6.34 -34.20 -14.36
CA THR A 60 6.00 -33.95 -12.92
C THR A 60 7.10 -33.58 -11.90
N TYR A 61 8.38 -33.51 -12.27
CA TYR A 61 9.53 -33.28 -11.38
C TYR A 61 9.83 -31.80 -11.06
N LYS A 62 9.47 -30.84 -11.92
CA LYS A 62 9.81 -29.40 -11.73
C LYS A 62 8.65 -28.51 -11.29
N SER A 63 7.43 -29.05 -11.26
CA SER A 63 6.22 -28.29 -10.96
C SER A 63 6.17 -27.73 -9.53
N SER A 64 6.61 -28.53 -8.55
CA SER A 64 6.66 -28.13 -7.14
C SER A 64 7.65 -26.99 -6.86
N LEU A 65 8.75 -26.92 -7.62
CA LEU A 65 9.76 -25.88 -7.47
C LEU A 65 9.18 -24.51 -7.85
N TYR A 66 8.43 -24.43 -8.95
CA TYR A 66 7.87 -23.17 -9.45
C TYR A 66 6.75 -22.64 -8.56
N ILE A 67 5.89 -23.53 -8.06
CA ILE A 67 4.88 -23.19 -7.04
C ILE A 67 5.57 -22.72 -5.75
N GLY A 68 6.63 -23.41 -5.32
CA GLY A 68 7.44 -23.01 -4.16
C GLY A 68 8.06 -21.62 -4.32
N ILE A 69 8.59 -21.31 -5.51
CA ILE A 69 9.12 -19.98 -5.83
C ILE A 69 8.02 -18.92 -5.77
N GLY A 70 6.83 -19.18 -6.34
CA GLY A 70 5.69 -18.27 -6.28
C GLY A 70 5.21 -17.95 -4.85
N TYR A 71 5.15 -18.97 -3.98
CA TYR A 71 4.85 -18.78 -2.56
C TYR A 71 5.95 -18.02 -1.82
N SER A 72 7.21 -18.32 -2.10
CA SER A 72 8.34 -17.60 -1.48
C SER A 72 8.33 -16.12 -1.88
N MET A 73 8.02 -15.80 -3.13
CA MET A 73 7.92 -14.42 -3.62
C MET A 73 6.80 -13.65 -2.92
N SER A 74 5.70 -14.33 -2.57
CA SER A 74 4.60 -13.75 -1.80
C SER A 74 5.01 -13.36 -0.38
N ILE A 75 5.96 -14.07 0.23
CA ILE A 75 6.49 -13.75 1.57
C ILE A 75 7.62 -12.72 1.48
N LEU A 76 8.45 -12.80 0.44
CA LEU A 76 9.54 -11.86 0.19
C LEU A 76 9.03 -10.48 -0.24
N GLY A 77 7.92 -10.40 -0.95
CA GLY A 77 7.32 -9.13 -1.39
C GLY A 77 7.10 -8.14 -0.23
N PRO A 78 6.37 -8.53 0.83
CA PRO A 78 6.22 -7.71 2.03
C PRO A 78 7.57 -7.36 2.68
N ALA A 79 8.48 -8.33 2.83
CA ALA A 79 9.77 -8.10 3.48
C ALA A 79 10.61 -7.06 2.73
N VAL A 80 10.74 -7.21 1.41
CA VAL A 80 11.46 -6.27 0.54
C VAL A 80 10.76 -4.91 0.52
N GLY A 81 9.42 -4.90 0.47
CA GLY A 81 8.62 -3.68 0.52
C GLY A 81 8.82 -2.88 1.81
N TYR A 82 8.90 -3.53 2.96
CA TYR A 82 9.20 -2.87 4.23
C TYR A 82 10.60 -2.26 4.26
N VAL A 83 11.61 -3.00 3.76
CA VAL A 83 12.98 -2.50 3.69
C VAL A 83 13.05 -1.26 2.78
N LEU A 84 12.52 -1.35 1.56
CA LEU A 84 12.52 -0.22 0.62
C LEU A 84 11.69 0.96 1.12
N GLY A 85 10.54 0.70 1.75
CA GLY A 85 9.71 1.74 2.37
C GLY A 85 10.43 2.46 3.50
N GLY A 86 11.21 1.74 4.31
CA GLY A 86 12.07 2.32 5.34
C GLY A 86 13.17 3.21 4.76
N GLN A 87 13.83 2.76 3.69
CA GLN A 87 14.86 3.56 3.02
C GLN A 87 14.28 4.82 2.35
N LEU A 88 13.10 4.71 1.73
CA LEU A 88 12.40 5.86 1.15
C LEU A 88 12.04 6.89 2.24
N LEU A 89 11.59 6.42 3.41
CA LEU A 89 11.30 7.29 4.54
C LEU A 89 12.55 8.01 5.05
N ALA A 90 13.70 7.32 5.07
CA ALA A 90 14.98 7.93 5.43
C ALA A 90 15.39 9.06 4.45
N MET A 91 15.18 8.88 3.13
CA MET A 91 15.40 9.97 2.17
C MET A 91 14.41 11.13 2.35
N TYR A 92 13.14 10.83 2.63
CA TYR A 92 12.10 11.87 2.82
C TYR A 92 12.45 12.81 3.98
N ILE A 93 12.91 12.26 5.11
CA ILE A 93 13.31 13.07 6.27
C ILE A 93 14.61 13.84 6.00
N ASP A 94 15.56 13.29 5.25
CA ASP A 94 16.84 13.93 4.97
C ASP A 94 16.65 15.18 4.08
N VAL A 95 15.73 15.12 3.12
CA VAL A 95 15.33 16.28 2.31
C VAL A 95 14.67 17.36 3.17
N ASP A 96 13.79 17.00 4.12
CA ASP A 96 13.15 17.96 5.04
C ASP A 96 14.18 18.63 5.99
N LEU A 97 15.10 17.82 6.54
CA LEU A 97 16.15 18.29 7.43
C LEU A 97 17.18 19.16 6.71
N GLY A 98 17.55 18.83 5.47
CA GLY A 98 18.41 19.66 4.62
C GLY A 98 17.80 21.02 4.29
N GLN A 99 16.50 21.07 4.02
CA GLN A 99 15.76 22.33 3.83
C GLN A 99 15.71 23.14 5.13
N ARG A 100 15.48 22.49 6.28
CA ARG A 100 15.46 23.17 7.59
C ARG A 100 16.83 23.71 7.99
N GLN A 101 17.91 22.97 7.80
CA GLN A 101 19.25 23.45 8.14
C GLN A 101 19.67 24.64 7.26
N GLY A 102 19.37 24.61 5.95
CA GLY A 102 19.64 25.75 5.06
C GLY A 102 18.86 27.01 5.46
N ASN A 103 17.60 26.87 5.89
CA ASN A 103 16.78 28.00 6.31
C ASN A 103 17.18 28.56 7.69
N ILE A 104 17.67 27.72 8.61
CA ILE A 104 18.18 28.16 9.92
C ILE A 104 19.53 28.86 9.79
N TYR A 105 20.44 28.36 8.94
CA TYR A 105 21.71 29.03 8.66
C TYR A 105 21.51 30.37 7.94
N PHE A 106 20.57 30.46 6.99
CA PHE A 106 20.25 31.72 6.31
C PHE A 106 19.53 32.72 7.23
N SER A 107 18.86 32.26 8.28
CA SER A 107 18.25 33.14 9.29
C SER A 107 19.23 33.63 10.37
N PHE A 108 20.43 33.03 10.46
CA PHE A 108 21.48 33.39 11.44
C PHE A 108 22.66 34.13 10.81
N ILE A 109 22.62 34.39 9.49
CA ILE A 109 23.52 35.30 8.75
C ILE A 109 22.81 36.64 8.53
#